data_AF-A0A2E3M0V1-F1
#
_entry.id   AF-A0A2E3M0V1-F1
#
_cell.length_a   1.000
_cell.length_b   1.000
_cell.length_c   1.000
_cell.angle_alpha   90.00
_cell.angle_beta   90.00
_cell.angle_gamma   90.00
#
_symmetry.space_group_name_H-M   'P 1'
#
loop_
_entity.id
_entity.type
_entity.pdbx_description
1 polymer ?
#
loop_
_entity_poly.entity_id
_entity_poly.type
_entity_poly.pdbx_seq_one_letter_code
_entity_poly.pdbx_strand_id
1 'polypeptide(L)'
;MTLKESRFFGSKGNIPKASRFVLITHLCLAFTVLFWSAALPFMQNYFDQRSLTLLYQTVLGVDEEGVLYPIHRSDEGHAQLLLDAELFADLPKEEQVSIRSSYQKLIKENNESWLEQLALASRILAFGTPAFLQGWVLFSIIIGTMLLLRKEGAAQAVWILPILVGLYSLDNRLYAPLPNPPADFHLYPTEELVLSKYLNEDLDEDFFNQHEQLLRGWHMFLVIEYTKETPSENPLELKKQIDKGEFYFNLDRLKAFQRDTGNHPLFFQSFRKPYFLLALFIIWNVFVAWFVNRPKALEPQY
;
A
#
# COMPACT_ATOMS: atom_id res chain seq x y z
N MET A 1 52.93 -26.51 -7.54
CA MET A 1 51.67 -25.75 -7.65
C MET A 1 51.20 -25.47 -6.22
N THR A 2 51.80 -24.47 -5.60
CA THR A 2 51.80 -24.26 -4.15
C THR A 2 50.89 -23.09 -3.79
N LEU A 3 49.95 -23.39 -2.90
CA LEU A 3 48.99 -22.50 -2.27
C LEU A 3 49.63 -21.17 -1.86
N LYS A 4 49.20 -20.10 -2.53
CA LYS A 4 49.55 -18.70 -2.22
C LYS A 4 48.33 -17.97 -1.66
N GLU A 5 47.54 -18.62 -0.82
CA GLU A 5 46.26 -18.09 -0.30
C GLU A 5 46.32 -17.48 1.11
N SER A 6 47.43 -17.61 1.86
CA SER A 6 47.43 -17.18 3.27
C SER A 6 47.82 -15.72 3.54
N ARG A 7 47.97 -14.85 2.52
CA ARG A 7 48.39 -13.44 2.73
C ARG A 7 47.26 -12.41 2.75
N PHE A 8 45.99 -12.79 2.66
CA PHE A 8 44.90 -11.81 2.56
C PHE A 8 44.30 -11.34 3.90
N PHE A 9 44.57 -12.02 5.03
CA PHE A 9 43.89 -11.69 6.30
C PHE A 9 44.77 -11.61 7.55
N GLY A 10 46.10 -11.65 7.39
CA GLY A 10 47.08 -11.51 8.47
C GLY A 10 47.34 -10.06 8.90
N SER A 11 46.33 -9.34 9.39
CA SER A 11 46.53 -8.09 10.14
C SER A 11 45.23 -7.68 10.84
N LYS A 12 45.32 -7.39 12.15
CA LYS A 12 44.27 -6.72 12.96
C LYS A 12 44.03 -5.26 12.52
N GLY A 13 44.14 -4.95 11.23
CA GLY A 13 43.78 -3.66 10.66
C GLY A 13 42.25 -3.48 10.59
N ASN A 14 41.80 -2.26 10.78
CA ASN A 14 40.38 -1.89 10.63
C ASN A 14 39.95 -2.06 9.16
N ILE A 15 38.70 -2.48 8.92
CA ILE A 15 38.10 -2.47 7.57
C ILE A 15 38.20 -1.04 7.01
N PRO A 16 38.61 -0.85 5.74
CA PRO A 16 38.64 0.47 5.13
C PRO A 16 37.30 1.19 5.29
N LYS A 17 37.33 2.48 5.68
CA LYS A 17 36.13 3.25 6.03
C LYS A 17 35.05 3.20 4.95
N ALA A 18 35.45 3.25 3.67
CA ALA A 18 34.54 3.18 2.53
C ALA A 18 33.83 1.82 2.42
N SER A 19 34.56 0.70 2.56
CA SER A 19 33.98 -0.66 2.56
C SER A 19 33.04 -0.85 3.73
N ARG A 20 33.42 -0.37 4.92
CA ARG A 20 32.54 -0.41 6.10
C ARG A 20 31.26 0.39 5.85
N PHE A 21 31.34 1.58 5.27
CA PHE A 21 30.19 2.40 4.95
C PHE A 21 29.23 1.69 3.97
N VAL A 22 29.75 1.19 2.83
CA VAL A 22 28.93 0.46 1.84
C VAL A 22 28.24 -0.76 2.45
N LEU A 23 28.94 -1.53 3.29
CA LEU A 23 28.37 -2.69 3.96
C LEU A 23 27.28 -2.31 4.97
N ILE A 24 27.49 -1.25 5.75
CA ILE A 24 26.48 -0.74 6.68
C ILE A 24 25.26 -0.26 5.88
N THR A 25 25.44 0.51 4.81
CA THR A 25 24.33 0.96 3.96
C THR A 25 23.56 -0.22 3.36
N HIS A 26 24.26 -1.25 2.87
CA HIS A 26 23.63 -2.45 2.32
C HIS A 26 22.83 -3.20 3.40
N LEU A 27 23.38 -3.37 4.61
CA LEU A 27 22.66 -3.96 5.73
C LEU A 27 21.43 -3.13 6.12
N CYS A 28 21.56 -1.80 6.19
CA CYS A 28 20.42 -0.91 6.45
C CYS A 28 19.32 -1.13 5.41
N LEU A 29 19.64 -1.22 4.11
CA LEU A 29 18.65 -1.51 3.07
C LEU A 29 17.99 -2.88 3.25
N ALA A 30 18.77 -3.92 3.56
CA ALA A 30 18.22 -5.26 3.81
C ALA A 30 17.28 -5.28 5.02
N PHE A 31 17.65 -4.62 6.11
CA PHE A 31 16.79 -4.45 7.29
C PHE A 31 15.56 -3.60 6.99
N THR A 32 15.67 -2.52 6.21
CA THR A 32 14.52 -1.73 5.78
C THR A 32 13.54 -2.59 5.00
N VAL A 33 14.01 -3.41 4.05
CA VAL A 33 13.13 -4.34 3.32
C VAL A 33 12.49 -5.36 4.25
N LEU A 34 13.26 -5.92 5.21
CA LEU A 34 12.73 -6.87 6.20
C LEU A 34 11.64 -6.25 7.06
N PHE A 35 11.91 -5.09 7.67
CA PHE A 35 10.96 -4.39 8.54
C PHE A 35 9.75 -3.90 7.76
N TRP A 36 9.94 -3.39 6.54
CA TRP A 36 8.83 -3.02 5.67
C TRP A 36 7.94 -4.23 5.36
N SER A 37 8.55 -5.39 5.06
CA SER A 37 7.82 -6.63 4.82
C SER A 37 7.03 -7.11 6.03
N ALA A 38 7.59 -6.94 7.23
CA ALA A 38 6.93 -7.30 8.47
C ALA A 38 5.81 -6.31 8.86
N ALA A 39 5.99 -5.01 8.59
CA ALA A 39 5.04 -3.97 8.97
C ALA A 39 3.85 -3.84 7.99
N LEU A 40 4.06 -4.16 6.72
CA LEU A 40 3.06 -3.98 5.66
C LEU A 40 1.70 -4.63 5.96
N PRO A 41 1.61 -5.88 6.47
CA PRO A 41 0.32 -6.49 6.79
C PRO A 41 -0.46 -5.73 7.87
N PHE A 42 0.23 -5.18 8.87
CA PHE A 42 -0.40 -4.40 9.94
C PHE A 42 -0.94 -3.08 9.42
N MET A 43 -0.11 -2.35 8.66
CA MET A 43 -0.51 -1.07 8.08
C MET A 43 -1.69 -1.25 7.12
N GLN A 44 -1.62 -2.28 6.26
CA GLN A 44 -2.70 -2.57 5.32
C GLN A 44 -3.99 -2.91 6.06
N ASN A 45 -3.96 -3.87 7.00
CA ASN A 45 -5.16 -4.25 7.74
C ASN A 45 -5.76 -3.05 8.49
N TYR A 46 -4.90 -2.22 9.11
CA TYR A 46 -5.33 -1.00 9.77
C TYR A 46 -6.02 -0.02 8.80
N PHE A 47 -5.41 0.27 7.65
CA PHE A 47 -5.99 1.19 6.67
C PHE A 47 -7.25 0.64 6.02
N ASP A 48 -7.29 -0.65 5.69
CA ASP A 48 -8.46 -1.30 5.09
C ASP A 48 -9.64 -1.29 6.07
N GLN A 49 -9.39 -1.69 7.33
CA GLN A 49 -10.40 -1.65 8.39
C GLN A 49 -10.86 -0.22 8.69
N ARG A 50 -9.93 0.74 8.77
CA ARG A 50 -10.27 2.14 9.04
C ARG A 50 -11.08 2.75 7.90
N SER A 51 -10.68 2.52 6.65
CA SER A 51 -11.38 3.03 5.47
C SER A 51 -12.79 2.45 5.38
N LEU A 52 -12.94 1.14 5.62
CA LEU A 52 -14.24 0.48 5.62
C LEU A 52 -15.10 0.94 6.81
N THR A 53 -14.52 1.10 8.00
CA THR A 53 -15.22 1.61 9.19
C THR A 53 -15.77 3.01 8.93
N LEU A 54 -14.95 3.91 8.35
CA LEU A 54 -15.38 5.26 7.99
C LEU A 54 -16.52 5.23 6.96
N LEU A 55 -16.44 4.35 5.95
CA LEU A 55 -17.52 4.19 4.98
C LEU A 55 -18.84 3.74 5.65
N TYR A 56 -18.78 2.77 6.57
CA TYR A 56 -19.96 2.39 7.37
C TYR A 56 -20.47 3.54 8.23
N GLN A 57 -19.59 4.31 8.87
CA GLN A 57 -19.96 5.44 9.73
C GLN A 57 -20.66 6.54 8.94
N THR A 58 -20.16 6.89 7.76
CA THR A 58 -20.81 7.82 6.82
C THR A 58 -22.19 7.31 6.42
N VAL A 59 -22.30 6.07 5.93
CA VAL A 59 -23.60 5.51 5.51
C VAL A 59 -24.60 5.38 6.69
N LEU A 60 -24.13 5.15 7.90
CA LEU A 60 -24.98 5.05 9.09
C LEU A 60 -25.33 6.42 9.70
N GLY A 61 -24.65 7.50 9.29
CA GLY A 61 -24.76 8.82 9.92
C GLY A 61 -24.33 8.82 11.40
N VAL A 62 -23.30 8.04 11.76
CA VAL A 62 -22.78 7.92 13.14
C VAL A 62 -21.35 8.41 13.25
N ASP A 63 -20.94 8.79 14.47
CA ASP A 63 -19.60 9.28 14.74
C ASP A 63 -18.57 8.18 14.98
N GLU A 64 -17.31 8.58 15.25
CA GLU A 64 -16.22 7.66 15.55
C GLU A 64 -16.48 6.79 16.79
N GLU A 65 -17.32 7.25 17.72
CA GLU A 65 -17.73 6.54 18.93
C GLU A 65 -18.95 5.62 18.68
N GLY A 66 -19.49 5.62 17.45
CA GLY A 66 -20.69 4.88 17.08
C GLY A 66 -21.96 5.43 17.71
N VAL A 67 -21.93 6.67 18.20
CA VAL A 67 -23.05 7.39 18.77
C VAL A 67 -23.66 8.28 17.67
N LEU A 68 -24.99 8.41 17.65
CA LEU A 68 -25.59 9.49 16.88
C LEU A 68 -25.14 10.81 17.51
N TYR A 69 -24.33 11.58 16.78
CA TYR A 69 -23.71 12.83 17.27
C TYR A 69 -24.74 13.71 18.02
N PRO A 70 -24.47 14.16 19.26
CA PRO A 70 -25.33 15.13 19.93
C PRO A 70 -25.36 16.46 19.18
N ILE A 71 -26.54 17.08 19.12
CA ILE A 71 -27.00 18.20 18.26
C ILE A 71 -26.29 19.55 18.53
N HIS A 72 -25.09 19.58 19.11
CA HIS A 72 -24.50 20.79 19.70
C HIS A 72 -23.19 21.30 19.07
N ARG A 73 -22.82 20.88 17.85
CA ARG A 73 -21.75 21.52 17.07
C ARG A 73 -22.26 21.97 15.69
N SER A 74 -22.03 23.24 15.35
CA SER A 74 -22.50 23.91 14.14
C SER A 74 -21.57 23.71 12.92
N ASP A 75 -20.95 22.54 12.80
CA ASP A 75 -19.98 22.29 11.73
C ASP A 75 -20.71 21.67 10.52
N GLU A 76 -20.34 22.04 9.29
CA GLU A 76 -21.01 21.57 8.07
C GLU A 76 -21.06 20.03 7.97
N GLY A 77 -20.06 19.33 8.51
CA GLY A 77 -20.06 17.86 8.58
C GLY A 77 -21.16 17.28 9.48
N HIS A 78 -21.67 18.02 10.46
CA HIS A 78 -22.79 17.56 11.29
C HIS A 78 -24.10 17.52 10.50
N ALA A 79 -24.35 18.53 9.65
CA ALA A 79 -25.53 18.55 8.81
C ALA A 79 -25.55 17.38 7.81
N GLN A 80 -24.38 17.02 7.28
CA GLN A 80 -24.23 15.88 6.38
C GLN A 80 -24.51 14.55 7.09
N LEU A 81 -23.94 14.32 8.29
CA LEU A 81 -24.20 13.09 9.04
C LEU A 81 -25.68 12.93 9.45
N LEU A 82 -26.37 14.04 9.77
CA LEU A 82 -27.80 14.00 10.06
C LEU A 82 -28.61 13.62 8.82
N LEU A 83 -28.27 14.19 7.65
CA LEU A 83 -28.89 13.82 6.38
C LEU A 83 -28.65 12.34 6.06
N ASP A 84 -27.42 11.85 6.23
CA ASP A 84 -27.08 10.45 6.00
C ASP A 84 -27.87 9.53 6.94
N ALA A 85 -28.05 9.91 8.21
CA ALA A 85 -28.87 9.16 9.16
C ALA A 85 -30.35 9.10 8.76
N GLU A 86 -30.90 10.21 8.24
CA GLU A 86 -32.26 10.26 7.69
C GLU A 86 -32.39 9.36 6.45
N LEU A 87 -31.47 9.49 5.49
CA LEU A 87 -31.45 8.67 4.28
C LEU A 87 -31.27 7.18 4.59
N PHE A 88 -30.47 6.84 5.60
CA PHE A 88 -30.31 5.47 6.08
C PHE A 88 -31.60 4.92 6.70
N ALA A 89 -32.34 5.75 7.45
CA ALA A 89 -33.61 5.34 8.05
C ALA A 89 -34.68 5.04 6.99
N ASP A 90 -34.59 5.66 5.82
CA ASP A 90 -35.47 5.44 4.67
C ASP A 90 -35.15 4.16 3.87
N LEU A 91 -33.99 3.53 4.10
CA LEU A 91 -33.63 2.27 3.42
C LEU A 91 -34.56 1.11 3.83
N PRO A 92 -34.69 0.05 3.01
CA PRO A 92 -35.40 -1.16 3.41
C PRO A 92 -34.83 -1.77 4.70
N LYS A 93 -35.71 -2.23 5.61
CA LYS A 93 -35.30 -2.79 6.91
C LYS A 93 -34.26 -3.91 6.80
N GLU A 94 -34.35 -4.73 5.76
CA GLU A 94 -33.39 -5.80 5.49
C GLU A 94 -31.98 -5.27 5.22
N GLU A 95 -31.86 -4.21 4.39
CA GLU A 95 -30.57 -3.55 4.12
C GLU A 95 -30.03 -2.89 5.39
N GLN A 96 -30.88 -2.20 6.16
CA GLN A 96 -30.46 -1.58 7.41
C GLN A 96 -29.88 -2.59 8.41
N VAL A 97 -30.56 -3.73 8.59
CA VAL A 97 -30.09 -4.80 9.49
C VAL A 97 -28.78 -5.41 8.96
N SER A 98 -28.69 -5.65 7.65
CA SER A 98 -27.47 -6.18 7.02
C SER A 98 -26.28 -5.27 7.26
N ILE A 99 -26.40 -3.97 6.95
CA ILE A 99 -25.34 -2.97 7.12
C ILE A 99 -24.92 -2.86 8.58
N ARG A 100 -25.87 -2.75 9.52
CA ARG A 100 -25.58 -2.70 10.96
C ARG A 100 -24.86 -3.96 11.46
N SER A 101 -25.29 -5.14 11.00
CA SER A 101 -24.67 -6.40 11.40
C SER A 101 -23.23 -6.53 10.89
N SER A 102 -22.97 -6.12 9.65
CA SER A 102 -21.63 -6.08 9.06
C SER A 102 -20.73 -5.07 9.78
N TYR A 103 -21.26 -3.90 10.14
CA TYR A 103 -20.54 -2.90 10.93
C TYR A 103 -20.16 -3.43 12.32
N GLN A 104 -21.10 -4.04 13.03
CA GLN A 104 -20.84 -4.65 14.34
C GLN A 104 -19.81 -5.78 14.26
N LYS A 105 -19.87 -6.60 13.19
CA LYS A 105 -18.88 -7.63 12.93
C LYS A 105 -17.50 -7.01 12.71
N LEU A 106 -17.39 -5.97 11.89
CA LEU A 106 -16.14 -5.26 11.61
C LEU A 106 -15.51 -4.67 12.89
N ILE A 107 -16.30 -4.03 13.75
CA ILE A 107 -15.82 -3.52 15.04
C ILE A 107 -15.30 -4.66 15.92
N LYS A 108 -16.00 -5.80 15.93
CA LYS A 108 -15.58 -6.97 16.71
C LYS A 108 -14.26 -7.56 16.18
N GLU A 109 -14.09 -7.64 14.87
CA GLU A 109 -12.87 -8.10 14.21
C GLU A 109 -11.70 -7.14 14.42
N ASN A 110 -11.93 -5.83 14.47
CA ASN A 110 -10.90 -4.84 14.80
C ASN A 110 -10.35 -5.00 16.24
N ASN A 111 -11.13 -5.61 17.13
CA ASN A 111 -10.72 -5.92 18.51
C ASN A 111 -10.03 -7.31 18.64
N GLU A 112 -9.72 -7.98 17.53
CA GLU A 112 -8.98 -9.26 17.54
C GLU A 112 -7.57 -9.14 18.13
N SER A 113 -7.01 -10.29 18.51
CA SER A 113 -5.76 -10.34 19.25
C SER A 113 -4.58 -9.94 18.37
N TRP A 114 -3.72 -9.06 18.88
CA TRP A 114 -2.44 -8.72 18.26
C TRP A 114 -1.58 -9.95 17.90
N LEU A 115 -1.78 -11.07 18.62
CA LEU A 115 -1.12 -12.35 18.33
C LEU A 115 -1.54 -12.95 17.00
N GLU A 116 -2.82 -12.82 16.62
CA GLU A 116 -3.34 -13.33 15.35
C GLU A 116 -2.78 -12.50 14.19
N GLN A 117 -2.68 -11.19 14.37
CA GLN A 117 -2.03 -10.29 13.41
C GLN A 117 -0.54 -10.61 13.27
N LEU A 118 0.15 -10.91 14.36
CA LEU A 118 1.55 -11.33 14.33
C LEU A 118 1.73 -12.68 13.64
N ALA A 119 0.84 -13.65 13.92
CA ALA A 119 0.83 -14.94 13.24
C ALA A 119 0.61 -14.77 11.73
N LEU A 120 -0.34 -13.91 11.34
CA LEU A 120 -0.59 -13.59 9.94
C LEU A 120 0.63 -12.95 9.28
N ALA A 121 1.23 -11.94 9.92
CA ALA A 121 2.43 -11.28 9.42
C ALA A 121 3.60 -12.26 9.25
N SER A 122 3.79 -13.18 10.22
CA SER A 122 4.80 -14.22 10.13
C SER A 122 4.55 -15.18 8.95
N ARG A 123 3.29 -15.55 8.72
CA ARG A 123 2.89 -16.41 7.60
C ARG A 123 3.10 -15.73 6.26
N ILE A 124 2.78 -14.44 6.15
CA ILE A 124 3.03 -13.65 4.94
C ILE A 124 4.53 -13.53 4.68
N LEU A 125 5.32 -13.25 5.72
CA LEU A 125 6.77 -13.16 5.57
C LEU A 125 7.39 -14.50 5.16
N ALA A 126 6.84 -15.62 5.64
CA ALA A 126 7.32 -16.97 5.30
C ALA A 126 6.84 -17.48 3.93
N PHE A 127 5.61 -17.19 3.52
CA PHE A 127 4.99 -17.80 2.33
C PHE A 127 4.47 -16.80 1.29
N GLY A 128 4.23 -15.54 1.68
CA GLY A 128 3.74 -14.47 0.80
C GLY A 128 4.85 -13.71 0.10
N THR A 129 6.04 -13.60 0.71
CA THR A 129 7.21 -12.97 0.07
C THR A 129 7.83 -13.92 -0.96
N PRO A 130 8.17 -13.46 -2.18
CA PRO A 130 8.84 -14.30 -3.18
C PRO A 130 10.15 -14.90 -2.65
N ALA A 131 10.37 -16.20 -2.89
CA ALA A 131 11.48 -16.95 -2.31
C ALA A 131 12.86 -16.34 -2.62
N PHE A 132 13.06 -15.82 -3.83
CA PHE A 132 14.31 -15.15 -4.20
C PHE A 132 14.55 -13.85 -3.43
N LEU A 133 13.48 -13.11 -3.10
CA LEU A 133 13.58 -11.90 -2.29
C LEU A 133 13.86 -12.25 -0.81
N GLN A 134 13.19 -13.27 -0.27
CA GLN A 134 13.49 -13.79 1.07
C GLN A 134 14.95 -14.25 1.17
N GLY A 135 15.41 -15.03 0.19
CA GLY A 135 16.80 -15.44 0.08
C GLY A 135 17.74 -14.25 0.04
N TRP A 136 17.42 -13.23 -0.78
CA TRP A 136 18.23 -12.02 -0.84
C TRP A 136 18.33 -11.32 0.52
N VAL A 137 17.21 -11.12 1.24
CA VAL A 137 17.22 -10.49 2.58
C VAL A 137 18.09 -11.30 3.55
N LEU A 138 17.87 -12.62 3.61
CA LEU A 138 18.59 -13.52 4.50
C LEU A 138 20.10 -13.50 4.22
N PHE A 139 20.49 -13.69 2.96
CA PHE A 139 21.90 -13.69 2.57
C PHE A 139 22.53 -12.31 2.69
N SER A 140 21.81 -11.22 2.46
CA SER A 140 22.33 -9.86 2.67
C SER A 140 22.71 -9.62 4.13
N ILE A 141 21.88 -10.08 5.07
CA ILE A 141 22.15 -9.96 6.52
C ILE A 141 23.31 -10.87 6.93
N ILE A 142 23.29 -12.14 6.53
CA ILE A 142 24.33 -13.12 6.90
C ILE A 142 25.68 -12.71 6.29
N ILE A 143 25.75 -12.47 4.98
CA ILE A 143 26.99 -12.13 4.28
C ILE A 143 27.49 -10.76 4.73
N GLY A 144 26.61 -9.76 4.87
CA GLY A 144 26.99 -8.45 5.38
C GLY A 144 27.60 -8.52 6.78
N THR A 145 27.01 -9.33 7.67
CA THR A 145 27.57 -9.57 9.02
C THR A 145 28.90 -10.31 8.96
N MET A 146 29.01 -11.35 8.14
CA MET A 146 30.26 -12.11 7.96
C MET A 146 31.39 -11.25 7.39
N LEU A 147 31.09 -10.32 6.49
CA LEU A 147 32.06 -9.35 5.95
C LEU A 147 32.54 -8.38 7.02
N LEU A 148 31.63 -7.87 7.86
CA LEU A 148 32.00 -7.04 9.00
C LEU A 148 32.84 -7.80 10.03
N LEU A 149 32.59 -9.10 10.19
CA LEU A 149 33.38 -10.02 11.04
C LEU A 149 34.65 -10.56 10.36
N ARG A 150 34.92 -10.17 9.09
CA ARG A 150 36.08 -10.57 8.30
C ARG A 150 36.24 -12.10 8.17
N LYS A 151 35.13 -12.83 8.03
CA LYS A 151 35.16 -14.28 7.79
C LYS A 151 35.68 -14.59 6.39
N GLU A 152 36.53 -15.60 6.30
CA GLU A 152 37.05 -16.11 5.03
C GLU A 152 35.91 -16.61 4.14
N GLY A 153 36.01 -16.37 2.82
CA GLY A 153 34.97 -16.74 1.84
C GLY A 153 33.77 -15.78 1.75
N ALA A 154 33.55 -14.90 2.73
CA ALA A 154 32.41 -13.97 2.70
C ALA A 154 32.44 -13.01 1.50
N ALA A 155 33.64 -12.56 1.09
CA ALA A 155 33.81 -11.70 -0.09
C ALA A 155 33.36 -12.37 -1.40
N GLN A 156 33.68 -13.66 -1.57
CA GLN A 156 33.24 -14.44 -2.72
C GLN A 156 31.74 -14.69 -2.67
N ALA A 157 31.19 -14.97 -1.48
CA ALA A 157 29.76 -15.22 -1.28
C ALA A 157 28.87 -14.02 -1.68
N VAL A 158 29.37 -12.78 -1.65
CA VAL A 158 28.60 -11.58 -2.05
C VAL A 158 28.04 -11.69 -3.46
N TRP A 159 28.70 -12.42 -4.37
CA TRP A 159 28.22 -12.63 -5.74
C TRP A 159 26.90 -13.40 -5.82
N ILE A 160 26.49 -14.08 -4.75
CA ILE A 160 25.16 -14.70 -4.66
C ILE A 160 24.05 -13.64 -4.67
N LEU A 161 24.29 -12.45 -4.10
CA LEU A 161 23.28 -11.39 -3.98
C LEU A 161 22.77 -10.89 -5.34
N PRO A 162 23.61 -10.47 -6.31
CA PRO A 162 23.11 -10.06 -7.63
C PRO A 162 22.44 -11.20 -8.39
N ILE A 163 22.85 -12.46 -8.18
CA ILE A 163 22.17 -13.64 -8.78
C ILE A 163 20.75 -13.76 -8.24
N LEU A 164 20.57 -13.69 -6.92
CA LEU A 164 19.25 -13.74 -6.28
C LEU A 164 18.35 -12.61 -6.74
N VAL A 165 18.88 -11.39 -6.86
CA VAL A 165 18.11 -10.25 -7.37
C VAL A 165 17.76 -10.39 -8.85
N GLY A 166 18.66 -10.95 -9.67
CA GLY A 166 18.38 -11.26 -11.07
C GLY A 166 17.24 -12.28 -11.21
N LEU A 167 17.28 -13.36 -10.43
CA LEU A 167 16.22 -14.38 -10.38
C LEU A 167 14.90 -13.80 -9.87
N TYR A 168 14.93 -13.01 -8.80
CA TYR A 168 13.75 -12.27 -8.31
C TYR A 168 13.18 -11.35 -9.39
N SER A 169 14.02 -10.62 -10.12
CA SER A 169 13.58 -9.70 -11.16
C SER A 169 12.92 -10.44 -12.33
N LEU A 170 13.45 -11.61 -12.70
CA LEU A 170 12.84 -12.47 -13.72
C LEU A 170 11.50 -13.05 -13.24
N ASP A 171 11.47 -13.60 -12.03
CA ASP A 171 10.26 -14.15 -11.40
C ASP A 171 9.15 -13.10 -11.29
N ASN A 172 9.49 -11.90 -10.80
CA ASN A 172 8.57 -10.77 -10.72
C ASN A 172 8.07 -10.30 -12.10
N ARG A 173 8.79 -10.57 -13.19
CA ARG A 173 8.29 -10.23 -14.54
C ARG A 173 7.33 -11.27 -15.06
N LEU A 174 7.68 -12.54 -14.89
CA LEU A 174 6.95 -13.66 -15.47
C LEU A 174 5.66 -13.97 -14.71
N TYR A 175 5.68 -13.90 -13.37
CA TYR A 175 4.62 -14.47 -12.53
C TYR A 175 3.90 -13.46 -11.65
N ALA A 176 4.44 -12.26 -11.46
CA ALA A 176 3.78 -11.25 -10.64
C ALA A 176 2.46 -10.78 -11.26
N PRO A 177 1.33 -10.82 -10.51
CA PRO A 177 0.09 -10.22 -10.95
C PRO A 177 0.25 -8.70 -11.10
N LEU A 178 -0.63 -8.14 -11.94
CA LEU A 178 -0.86 -6.70 -11.95
C LEU A 178 -1.59 -6.29 -10.66
N PRO A 179 -1.46 -5.03 -10.21
CA PRO A 179 -2.26 -4.51 -9.12
C PRO A 179 -3.74 -4.74 -9.42
N ASN A 180 -4.45 -5.47 -8.55
CA ASN A 180 -5.89 -5.54 -8.64
C ASN A 180 -6.45 -4.17 -8.23
N PRO A 181 -7.34 -3.57 -9.02
CA PRO A 181 -8.02 -2.36 -8.60
C PRO A 181 -8.88 -2.66 -7.36
N PRO A 182 -9.16 -1.64 -6.52
CA PRO A 182 -10.05 -1.81 -5.37
C PRO A 182 -11.45 -2.25 -5.83
N ALA A 183 -12.20 -2.92 -4.95
CA ALA A 183 -13.51 -3.50 -5.25
C ALA A 183 -14.50 -2.48 -5.84
N ASP A 184 -14.43 -1.24 -5.39
CA ASP A 184 -15.28 -0.12 -5.79
C ASP A 184 -14.78 0.63 -7.04
N PHE A 185 -13.64 0.25 -7.62
CA PHE A 185 -13.03 0.96 -8.76
C PHE A 185 -13.98 1.16 -9.94
N HIS A 186 -14.81 0.15 -10.22
CA HIS A 186 -15.78 0.17 -11.33
C HIS A 186 -16.93 1.17 -11.14
N LEU A 187 -17.10 1.73 -9.93
CA LEU A 187 -18.13 2.73 -9.63
C LEU A 187 -17.67 4.15 -9.99
N TYR A 188 -16.36 4.37 -10.12
CA TYR A 188 -15.82 5.69 -10.47
C TYR A 188 -15.87 5.90 -11.98
N PRO A 189 -16.31 7.08 -12.45
CA PRO A 189 -16.29 7.41 -13.86
C PRO A 189 -14.84 7.65 -14.33
N THR A 190 -14.57 7.39 -15.61
CA THR A 190 -13.32 7.82 -16.22
C THR A 190 -13.33 9.33 -16.46
N GLU A 191 -12.14 9.95 -16.48
CA GLU A 191 -11.98 11.38 -16.76
C GLU A 191 -12.66 11.79 -18.08
N GLU A 192 -12.46 10.99 -19.13
CA GLU A 192 -13.09 11.20 -20.44
C GLU A 192 -14.63 11.18 -20.35
N LEU A 193 -15.20 10.31 -19.53
CA LEU A 193 -16.65 10.24 -19.33
C LEU A 193 -17.16 11.48 -18.59
N VAL A 194 -16.43 11.96 -17.58
CA VAL A 194 -16.77 13.17 -16.82
C VAL A 194 -16.83 14.39 -17.75
N LEU A 195 -15.79 14.58 -18.55
CA LEU A 195 -15.67 15.72 -19.47
C LEU A 195 -16.72 15.67 -20.58
N SER A 196 -16.84 14.52 -21.27
CA SER A 196 -17.70 14.41 -22.46
C SER A 196 -19.19 14.32 -22.16
N LYS A 197 -19.59 13.68 -21.07
CA LYS A 197 -21.01 13.41 -20.78
C LYS A 197 -21.62 14.42 -19.80
N TYR A 198 -20.85 14.89 -18.82
CA TYR A 198 -21.40 15.69 -17.71
C TYR A 198 -21.04 17.17 -17.79
N LEU A 199 -19.88 17.52 -18.34
CA LEU A 199 -19.44 18.91 -18.48
C LEU A 199 -19.59 19.45 -19.90
N ASN A 200 -19.42 18.61 -20.92
CA ASN A 200 -19.31 19.00 -22.33
C ASN A 200 -18.21 20.06 -22.57
N GLU A 201 -17.07 19.89 -21.88
CA GLU A 201 -15.92 20.79 -21.93
C GLU A 201 -14.64 19.97 -22.20
N ASP A 202 -13.65 20.59 -22.85
CA ASP A 202 -12.30 20.04 -22.92
C ASP A 202 -11.58 20.26 -21.58
N LEU A 203 -10.58 19.41 -21.28
CA LEU A 203 -9.77 19.55 -20.07
C LEU A 203 -8.95 20.85 -20.12
N ASP A 204 -9.04 21.65 -19.07
CA ASP A 204 -8.23 22.88 -18.96
C ASP A 204 -6.72 22.55 -18.97
N GLU A 205 -5.87 23.48 -19.40
CA GLU A 205 -4.41 23.30 -19.36
C GLU A 205 -3.84 23.54 -17.96
N ASP A 206 -4.49 24.39 -17.14
CA ASP A 206 -4.03 24.71 -15.79
C ASP A 206 -4.48 23.67 -14.75
N PHE A 207 -3.55 23.21 -13.93
CA PHE A 207 -3.79 22.15 -12.94
C PHE A 207 -4.86 22.52 -11.90
N PHE A 208 -4.95 23.77 -11.46
CA PHE A 208 -5.95 24.16 -10.46
C PHE A 208 -7.34 24.22 -11.09
N ASN A 209 -7.44 24.76 -12.30
CA ASN A 209 -8.69 24.75 -13.05
C ASN A 209 -9.15 23.32 -13.39
N GLN A 210 -8.23 22.42 -13.74
CA GLN A 210 -8.53 20.99 -13.95
C GLN A 210 -9.16 20.37 -12.70
N HIS A 211 -8.61 20.66 -11.51
CA HIS A 211 -9.17 20.13 -10.27
C HIS A 211 -10.60 20.62 -10.03
N GLU A 212 -10.85 21.93 -10.15
CA GLU A 212 -12.19 22.49 -9.99
C GLU A 212 -13.16 21.95 -11.06
N GLN A 213 -12.71 21.86 -12.31
CA GLN A 213 -13.49 21.32 -13.42
C GLN A 213 -13.91 19.87 -13.14
N LEU A 214 -12.97 18.99 -12.80
CA LEU A 214 -13.25 17.60 -12.50
C LEU A 214 -14.12 17.43 -11.25
N LEU A 215 -13.97 18.28 -10.24
CA LEU A 215 -14.82 18.28 -9.05
C LEU A 215 -16.27 18.65 -9.39
N ARG A 216 -16.49 19.67 -10.23
CA ARG A 216 -17.84 19.97 -10.74
C ARG A 216 -18.41 18.80 -11.53
N GLY A 217 -17.61 18.18 -12.39
CA GLY A 217 -18.04 17.04 -13.18
C GLY A 217 -18.39 15.82 -12.32
N TRP A 218 -17.62 15.60 -11.25
CA TRP A 218 -17.92 14.61 -10.21
C TRP A 218 -19.27 14.88 -9.53
N HIS A 219 -19.54 16.12 -9.14
CA HIS A 219 -20.83 16.51 -8.55
C HIS A 219 -22.00 16.25 -9.52
N MET A 220 -21.84 16.59 -10.81
CA MET A 220 -22.87 16.32 -11.82
C MET A 220 -23.09 14.82 -12.01
N PHE A 221 -22.02 14.03 -12.01
CA PHE A 221 -22.10 12.57 -12.05
C PHE A 221 -22.88 12.01 -10.87
N LEU A 222 -22.61 12.45 -9.64
CA LEU A 222 -23.33 12.01 -8.45
C LEU A 222 -24.83 12.32 -8.54
N VAL A 223 -25.20 13.53 -8.93
CA VAL A 223 -26.62 13.91 -9.06
C VAL A 223 -27.30 13.09 -10.16
N ILE A 224 -26.74 13.06 -11.36
CA ILE A 224 -27.41 12.41 -12.51
C ILE A 224 -27.45 10.88 -12.35
N GLU A 225 -26.36 10.25 -11.89
CA GLU A 225 -26.28 8.80 -11.83
C GLU A 225 -26.79 8.21 -10.51
N TYR A 226 -26.63 8.88 -9.37
CA TYR A 226 -26.99 8.29 -8.08
C TYR A 226 -28.30 8.82 -7.51
N THR A 227 -28.61 10.11 -7.69
CA THR A 227 -29.96 10.61 -7.30
C THR A 227 -30.99 10.47 -8.40
N LYS A 228 -30.57 10.32 -9.66
CA LYS A 228 -31.43 10.28 -10.85
C LYS A 228 -32.24 11.56 -11.03
N GLU A 229 -31.72 12.68 -10.54
CA GLU A 229 -32.34 14.00 -10.63
C GLU A 229 -31.61 14.88 -11.66
N THR A 230 -32.27 15.94 -12.11
CA THR A 230 -31.62 16.99 -12.89
C THR A 230 -30.92 17.98 -11.94
N PRO A 231 -29.66 18.35 -12.19
CA PRO A 231 -28.95 19.32 -11.36
C PRO A 231 -29.70 20.66 -11.27
N SER A 232 -29.96 21.12 -10.04
CA SER A 232 -30.61 22.41 -9.80
C SER A 232 -29.65 23.58 -10.08
N GLU A 233 -30.19 24.68 -10.62
CA GLU A 233 -29.46 25.94 -10.77
C GLU A 233 -29.24 26.64 -9.41
N ASN A 234 -30.04 26.29 -8.39
CA ASN A 234 -29.90 26.85 -7.05
C ASN A 234 -28.76 26.15 -6.29
N PRO A 235 -27.70 26.86 -5.87
CA PRO A 235 -26.55 26.26 -5.19
C PRO A 235 -26.89 25.48 -3.91
N LEU A 236 -27.89 25.93 -3.15
CA LEU A 236 -28.30 25.26 -1.91
C LEU A 236 -29.03 23.95 -2.17
N GLU A 237 -29.84 23.91 -3.23
CA GLU A 237 -30.54 22.70 -3.64
C GLU A 237 -29.58 21.72 -4.30
N LEU A 238 -28.68 22.23 -5.17
CA LEU A 238 -27.61 21.44 -5.76
C LEU A 238 -26.74 20.78 -4.69
N LYS A 239 -26.37 21.50 -3.64
CA LYS A 239 -25.61 20.91 -2.50
C LYS A 239 -26.36 19.72 -1.90
N LYS A 240 -27.66 19.86 -1.62
CA LYS A 240 -28.48 18.74 -1.10
C LYS A 240 -28.54 17.56 -2.07
N GLN A 241 -28.63 17.82 -3.37
CA GLN A 241 -28.62 16.77 -4.39
C GLN A 241 -27.26 16.05 -4.42
N ILE A 242 -26.16 16.80 -4.30
CA ILE A 242 -24.81 16.24 -4.21
C ILE A 242 -24.68 15.37 -2.97
N ASP A 243 -25.05 15.87 -1.79
CA ASP A 243 -24.95 15.14 -0.53
C ASP A 243 -25.76 13.83 -0.58
N LYS A 244 -26.99 13.88 -1.12
CA LYS A 244 -27.83 12.69 -1.37
C LYS A 244 -27.18 11.72 -2.37
N GLY A 245 -26.55 12.24 -3.42
CA GLY A 245 -25.84 11.43 -4.41
C GLY A 245 -24.62 10.73 -3.81
N GLU A 246 -23.87 11.43 -2.96
CA GLU A 246 -22.74 10.89 -2.21
C GLU A 246 -23.16 9.76 -1.27
N PHE A 247 -24.29 9.91 -0.57
CA PHE A 247 -24.86 8.84 0.26
C PHE A 247 -25.11 7.56 -0.55
N TYR A 248 -25.83 7.65 -1.68
CA TYR A 248 -26.12 6.48 -2.50
C TYR A 248 -24.87 5.90 -3.17
N PHE A 249 -23.92 6.74 -3.56
CA PHE A 249 -22.62 6.30 -4.05
C PHE A 249 -21.88 5.48 -2.98
N ASN A 250 -21.81 5.98 -1.75
CA ASN A 250 -21.17 5.28 -0.64
C ASN A 250 -21.90 3.99 -0.25
N LEU A 251 -23.23 3.95 -0.38
CA LEU A 251 -24.01 2.72 -0.21
C LEU A 251 -23.62 1.65 -1.25
N ASP A 252 -23.45 2.03 -2.52
CA ASP A 252 -23.02 1.12 -3.57
C ASP A 252 -21.56 0.67 -3.40
N ARG A 253 -20.69 1.58 -2.95
CA ARG A 253 -19.31 1.22 -2.55
C ARG A 253 -19.32 0.15 -1.47
N LEU A 254 -20.14 0.33 -0.44
CA LEU A 254 -20.27 -0.62 0.66
C LEU A 254 -20.77 -1.98 0.16
N LYS A 255 -21.73 -2.00 -0.75
CA LYS A 255 -22.21 -3.23 -1.42
C LYS A 255 -21.09 -3.89 -2.25
N ALA A 256 -20.23 -3.12 -2.92
CA ALA A 256 -19.08 -3.64 -3.66
C ALA A 256 -18.07 -4.32 -2.71
N PHE A 257 -17.72 -3.67 -1.59
CA PHE A 257 -16.83 -4.25 -0.58
C PHE A 257 -17.40 -5.51 0.09
N GLN A 258 -18.71 -5.55 0.37
CA GLN A 258 -19.35 -6.74 0.94
C GLN A 258 -19.27 -7.95 0.00
N ARG A 259 -19.38 -7.72 -1.32
CA ARG A 259 -19.24 -8.79 -2.34
C ARG A 259 -17.80 -9.28 -2.48
N ASP A 260 -16.81 -8.44 -2.19
CA ASP A 260 -15.38 -8.74 -2.29
C ASP A 260 -14.78 -9.38 -1.02
N THR A 261 -15.60 -9.71 -0.02
CA THR A 261 -15.19 -10.36 1.25
C THR A 261 -14.49 -11.72 1.10
N GLY A 262 -14.31 -12.21 -0.14
CA GLY A 262 -13.71 -13.50 -0.46
C GLY A 262 -12.20 -13.50 -0.66
N ASN A 263 -11.56 -12.39 -1.04
CA ASN A 263 -10.12 -12.39 -1.33
C ASN A 263 -9.55 -10.97 -1.24
N HIS A 264 -9.04 -10.56 -0.08
CA HIS A 264 -7.96 -9.56 -0.06
C HIS A 264 -6.64 -10.33 -0.02
N PRO A 265 -6.10 -10.72 -1.19
CA PRO A 265 -4.90 -11.52 -1.22
C PRO A 265 -3.80 -10.53 -0.77
N LEU A 266 -3.15 -10.85 0.35
CA LEU A 266 -2.12 -10.09 1.09
C LEU A 266 -0.82 -9.84 0.29
N PHE A 267 -0.91 -9.43 -0.98
CA PHE A 267 0.18 -9.58 -1.95
C PHE A 267 0.65 -8.26 -2.60
N PHE A 268 0.69 -7.16 -1.85
CA PHE A 268 1.40 -5.96 -2.30
C PHE A 268 2.89 -6.23 -2.63
N GLN A 269 3.48 -7.26 -2.01
CA GLN A 269 4.84 -7.70 -2.32
C GLN A 269 4.96 -8.42 -3.66
N SER A 270 3.88 -9.03 -4.15
CA SER A 270 3.90 -9.84 -5.36
C SER A 270 3.48 -9.07 -6.60
N PHE A 271 3.12 -7.79 -6.51
CA PHE A 271 2.84 -7.00 -7.71
C PHE A 271 4.08 -6.80 -8.58
N ARG A 272 3.82 -6.75 -9.89
CA ARG A 272 4.85 -6.49 -10.88
C ARG A 272 5.48 -5.11 -10.60
N LYS A 273 6.77 -5.10 -10.30
CA LYS A 273 7.52 -3.88 -10.01
C LYS A 273 7.84 -3.14 -11.32
N PRO A 274 8.04 -1.82 -11.32
CA PRO A 274 8.48 -1.09 -12.51
C PRO A 274 9.93 -1.43 -12.89
N TYR A 275 10.28 -1.29 -14.18
CA TYR A 275 11.59 -1.72 -14.72
C TYR A 275 12.77 -1.02 -14.07
N PHE A 276 12.65 0.30 -13.87
CA PHE A 276 13.73 1.10 -13.29
C PHE A 276 14.07 0.67 -11.85
N LEU A 277 13.08 0.28 -11.04
CA LEU A 277 13.34 -0.20 -9.67
C LEU A 277 14.08 -1.54 -9.67
N LEU A 278 13.68 -2.48 -10.54
CA LEU A 278 14.40 -3.76 -10.66
C LEU A 278 15.83 -3.53 -11.16
N ALA A 279 16.03 -2.65 -12.15
CA ALA A 279 17.35 -2.31 -12.65
C ALA A 279 18.24 -1.68 -11.56
N LEU A 280 17.72 -0.72 -10.80
CA LEU A 280 18.43 -0.10 -9.68
C LEU A 280 18.80 -1.14 -8.62
N PHE A 281 17.88 -2.09 -8.34
CA PHE A 281 18.11 -3.15 -7.37
C PHE A 281 19.24 -4.10 -7.81
N ILE A 282 19.26 -4.49 -9.09
CA ILE A 282 20.35 -5.30 -9.66
C ILE A 282 21.67 -4.52 -9.61
N ILE A 283 21.69 -3.27 -10.09
CA ILE A 283 22.89 -2.43 -10.16
C ILE A 283 23.50 -2.24 -8.77
N TRP A 284 22.68 -1.98 -7.75
CA TRP A 284 23.16 -1.86 -6.36
C TRP A 284 23.87 -3.13 -5.89
N ASN A 285 23.29 -4.31 -6.13
CA ASN A 285 23.88 -5.56 -5.68
C ASN A 285 25.15 -5.95 -6.45
N VAL A 286 25.20 -5.66 -7.76
CA VAL A 286 26.41 -5.79 -8.56
C VAL A 286 27.50 -4.84 -8.06
N PHE A 287 27.13 -3.59 -7.76
CA PHE A 287 28.04 -2.60 -7.19
C PHE A 287 28.63 -3.07 -5.86
N VAL A 288 27.81 -3.56 -4.93
CA VAL A 288 28.29 -4.08 -3.64
C VAL A 288 29.23 -5.27 -3.83
N ALA A 289 28.87 -6.23 -4.68
CA ALA A 289 29.71 -7.39 -4.98
C ALA A 289 31.07 -7.01 -5.58
N TRP A 290 31.05 -6.11 -6.57
CA TRP A 290 32.27 -5.59 -7.20
C TRP A 290 33.13 -4.78 -6.21
N PHE A 291 32.51 -3.93 -5.41
CA PHE A 291 33.21 -3.03 -4.48
C PHE A 291 33.95 -3.82 -3.40
N VAL A 292 33.30 -4.82 -2.80
CA VAL A 292 33.89 -5.67 -1.75
C VAL A 292 35.04 -6.53 -2.28
N ASN A 293 34.97 -6.98 -3.54
CA ASN A 293 35.99 -7.83 -4.16
C ASN A 293 37.13 -7.04 -4.84
N ARG A 294 37.13 -5.71 -4.75
CA ARG A 294 38.17 -4.91 -5.38
C ARG A 294 39.50 -5.09 -4.61
N PRO A 295 40.67 -5.23 -5.28
CA PRO A 295 41.94 -5.58 -4.62
C PRO A 295 42.34 -4.67 -3.46
N LYS A 296 41.97 -3.38 -3.53
CA LYS A 296 42.28 -2.34 -2.53
C LYS A 296 41.21 -2.16 -1.45
N ALA A 297 40.07 -2.86 -1.53
CA ALA A 297 38.93 -2.63 -0.64
C ALA A 297 39.07 -3.34 0.72
N LEU A 298 40.02 -4.26 0.84
CA LEU A 298 40.29 -5.06 2.05
C LEU A 298 41.76 -5.00 2.50
N GLU A 299 42.61 -4.25 1.81
CA GLU A 299 43.98 -4.02 2.24
C GLU A 299 43.98 -3.14 3.50
N PRO A 300 44.69 -3.55 4.59
CA PRO A 300 44.84 -2.69 5.75
C PRO A 300 45.58 -1.41 5.33
N GLN A 301 44.94 -0.27 5.53
CA GLN A 301 45.65 1.02 5.50
C GLN A 301 46.59 1.04 6.70
N TYR A 302 47.89 0.90 6.42
CA TYR A 302 48.95 1.13 7.39
C TYR A 302 49.12 2.62 7.65
#